data_AF-A0A1W9S8U2-F1
#
_entry.id   AF-A0A1W9S8U2-F1
#
_cell.length_a   1.000
_cell.length_b   1.000
_cell.length_c   1.000
_cell.angle_alpha   90.00
_cell.angle_beta   90.00
_cell.angle_gamma   90.00
#
_symmetry.space_group_name_H-M   'P 1'
#
loop_
_entity.id
_entity.type
_entity.pdbx_description
1 polymer ?
#
loop_
_entity_poly.entity_id
_entity_poly.type
_entity_poly.pdbx_seq_one_letter_code
_entity_poly.pdbx_strand_id
1 'polypeptide(L)'
;MALLKIEKLNNILKRKIKYGNINYVVPDMWNAWNYSGKELRKLPSQELLVNPYLFYSSLIEEYILPNKKNRKNYSKSLSEIKNIKDNAQGGDWIRKSVLYSLMIRTSSAWDHDRSFSLDLSNFNHLKETGTFVKTLALLPLLKKMGVDTLYLLPISRFSLKDKKGELGSPYGVANFFDLDPNLKETMTGKEMSLEEEFQALVEACHILDMRVIIDIIPRTNSVDNDLIKDHPDWFYWIKKSEAHKYKVPYVDGLGNTIPPTDVTFFRMFMDHPKATKQYLKSKSVNPYILFDTIKANLFPGEIPNQELWNLLSSIIPHYQKKYGIDGARIDMGHALPEKLLEMIINKARENNHDFAFIAEELNPDNAKKAKDFGYNIIIGNGFWMEPRVWEKKLHKFVYGLKDISLPMFASCETHDSARIAGRDGGRVLARMITILNMLLPNSVPFINSGQEVYETQPMNLGVDCSNSLSK
;
A
#
# COMPACT_ATOMS: atom_id res chain seq x y z
N MET A 1 3.76 -7.40 -31.52
CA MET A 1 3.57 -6.81 -30.17
C MET A 1 4.77 -7.19 -29.33
N ALA A 2 5.26 -6.30 -28.47
CA ALA A 2 6.32 -6.66 -27.53
C ALA A 2 5.83 -7.79 -26.59
N LEU A 3 6.73 -8.70 -26.21
CA LEU A 3 6.46 -9.78 -25.26
C LEU A 3 6.04 -9.17 -23.91
N LEU A 4 4.97 -9.67 -23.29
CA LEU A 4 4.57 -9.22 -21.96
C LEU A 4 5.67 -9.57 -20.94
N LYS A 5 5.81 -8.77 -19.88
CA LYS A 5 6.78 -9.06 -18.82
C LYS A 5 6.47 -10.34 -18.08
N ILE A 6 5.20 -10.71 -17.93
CA ILE A 6 4.79 -12.00 -17.37
C ILE A 6 5.23 -13.20 -18.26
N GLU A 7 5.23 -13.04 -19.58
CA GLU A 7 5.73 -14.07 -20.51
C GLU A 7 7.27 -14.12 -20.49
N LYS A 8 7.95 -12.97 -20.36
CA LYS A 8 9.40 -12.91 -20.13
C LYS A 8 9.79 -13.64 -18.83
N LEU A 9 9.07 -13.38 -17.74
CA LEU A 9 9.27 -14.05 -16.45
C LEU A 9 9.16 -15.57 -16.60
N ASN A 10 8.07 -16.04 -17.21
CA ASN A 10 7.85 -17.47 -17.44
C ASN A 10 9.00 -18.12 -18.22
N ASN A 11 9.49 -17.47 -19.29
CA ASN A 11 10.63 -17.98 -20.06
C ASN A 11 11.92 -18.10 -19.23
N ILE A 12 12.18 -17.15 -18.32
CA ILE A 12 13.33 -17.19 -17.41
C ILE A 12 13.20 -18.36 -16.44
N LEU A 13 12.03 -18.51 -15.82
CA LEU A 13 11.75 -19.60 -14.87
C LEU A 13 11.90 -20.97 -15.54
N LYS A 14 11.35 -21.15 -16.74
CA LYS A 14 11.48 -22.39 -17.52
C LYS A 14 12.92 -22.83 -17.75
N ARG A 15 13.79 -21.90 -18.15
CA ARG A 15 15.23 -22.20 -18.36
C ARG A 15 15.93 -22.64 -17.07
N LYS A 16 15.39 -22.24 -15.91
CA LYS A 16 15.97 -22.49 -14.59
C LYS A 16 15.39 -23.70 -13.86
N ILE A 17 14.36 -24.37 -14.40
CA ILE A 17 13.77 -25.59 -13.80
C ILE A 17 14.83 -26.62 -13.40
N LYS A 18 15.86 -26.83 -14.22
CA LYS A 18 16.95 -27.78 -13.93
C LYS A 18 17.77 -27.45 -12.66
N TYR A 19 17.73 -26.21 -12.17
CA TYR A 19 18.38 -25.77 -10.95
C TYR A 19 17.46 -25.81 -9.71
N GLY A 20 16.19 -26.20 -9.88
CA GLY A 20 15.19 -26.18 -8.81
C GLY A 20 15.08 -27.47 -8.00
N ASN A 21 16.01 -28.41 -8.15
CA ASN A 21 16.10 -29.57 -7.27
C ASN A 21 16.79 -29.19 -5.95
N ILE A 22 16.10 -28.38 -5.16
CA ILE A 22 16.57 -27.80 -3.90
C ILE A 22 15.50 -27.97 -2.82
N ASN A 23 15.88 -27.76 -1.56
CA ASN A 23 14.94 -27.73 -0.45
C ASN A 23 14.17 -26.39 -0.48
N TYR A 24 13.06 -26.36 -1.22
CA TYR A 24 12.18 -25.19 -1.33
C TYR A 24 10.74 -25.59 -1.04
N VAL A 25 10.19 -25.05 0.04
CA VAL A 25 8.80 -25.26 0.43
C VAL A 25 7.96 -24.01 0.27
N VAL A 26 6.67 -24.23 0.03
CA VAL A 26 5.63 -23.21 0.09
C VAL A 26 4.51 -23.69 1.01
N PRO A 27 3.77 -22.78 1.68
CA PRO A 27 2.57 -23.18 2.41
C PRO A 27 1.53 -23.74 1.43
N ASP A 28 0.77 -24.75 1.83
CA ASP A 28 -0.19 -25.41 0.94
C ASP A 28 -1.27 -24.47 0.41
N MET A 29 -1.60 -23.43 1.18
CA MET A 29 -2.51 -22.36 0.78
C MET A 29 -2.06 -21.60 -0.48
N TRP A 30 -0.75 -21.54 -0.78
CA TRP A 30 -0.25 -20.94 -2.04
C TRP A 30 -0.57 -21.81 -3.26
N ASN A 31 -0.88 -23.09 -3.07
CA ASN A 31 -1.35 -23.97 -4.13
C ASN A 31 -2.87 -23.92 -4.30
N ALA A 32 -3.43 -22.71 -4.42
CA ALA A 32 -4.85 -22.52 -4.63
C ALA A 32 -5.32 -22.76 -6.09
N TRP A 33 -4.47 -23.31 -6.96
CA TRP A 33 -4.76 -23.56 -8.37
C TRP A 33 -4.53 -25.03 -8.78
N ASN A 34 -4.36 -25.92 -7.80
CA ASN A 34 -4.22 -27.37 -7.98
C ASN A 34 -2.95 -27.81 -8.75
N TYR A 35 -1.81 -27.17 -8.47
CA TYR A 35 -0.50 -27.62 -8.95
C TYR A 35 -0.27 -29.10 -8.64
N SER A 36 0.18 -29.85 -9.64
CA SER A 36 0.40 -31.29 -9.57
C SER A 36 1.74 -31.70 -10.21
N GLY A 37 2.79 -30.91 -10.01
CA GLY A 37 4.15 -31.26 -10.45
C GLY A 37 4.59 -32.63 -9.93
N LYS A 38 5.29 -33.43 -10.74
CA LYS A 38 5.68 -34.79 -10.36
C LYS A 38 6.61 -34.83 -9.14
N GLU A 39 7.34 -33.76 -8.91
CA GLU A 39 8.24 -33.54 -7.78
C GLU A 39 7.52 -33.08 -6.50
N LEU A 40 6.27 -32.64 -6.60
CA LEU A 40 5.49 -32.15 -5.46
C LEU A 40 5.41 -33.22 -4.37
N ARG A 41 5.76 -32.86 -3.14
CA ARG A 41 5.55 -33.70 -1.95
C ARG A 41 4.93 -32.86 -0.84
N LYS A 42 3.82 -33.32 -0.27
CA LYS A 42 3.27 -32.74 0.97
C LYS A 42 4.03 -33.30 2.16
N LEU A 43 4.65 -32.42 2.94
CA LEU A 43 5.42 -32.77 4.12
C LEU A 43 4.50 -32.97 5.34
N PRO A 44 4.98 -33.60 6.43
CA PRO A 44 4.23 -33.70 7.68
C PRO A 44 3.84 -32.33 8.28
N SER A 45 4.64 -31.28 8.03
CA SER A 45 4.33 -29.88 8.37
C SER A 45 3.17 -29.29 7.55
N GLN A 46 2.62 -30.06 6.61
CA GLN A 46 1.65 -29.67 5.58
C GLN A 46 2.18 -28.76 4.47
N GLU A 47 3.40 -28.27 4.59
CA GLU A 47 4.07 -27.53 3.53
C GLU A 47 4.29 -28.40 2.28
N LEU A 48 4.38 -27.75 1.14
CA LEU A 48 4.57 -28.37 -0.15
C LEU A 48 6.02 -28.18 -0.59
N LEU A 49 6.78 -29.27 -0.64
CA LEU A 49 8.09 -29.30 -1.28
C LEU A 49 7.89 -29.27 -2.80
N VAL A 50 8.46 -28.27 -3.46
CA VAL A 50 8.29 -28.03 -4.90
C VAL A 50 9.61 -27.64 -5.55
N ASN A 51 9.69 -27.77 -6.87
CA ASN A 51 10.68 -27.04 -7.63
C ASN A 51 10.20 -25.59 -7.81
N PRO A 52 10.87 -24.57 -7.26
CA PRO A 52 10.35 -23.20 -7.26
C PRO A 52 10.15 -22.67 -8.68
N TYR A 53 11.10 -22.91 -9.57
CA TYR A 53 11.02 -22.44 -10.96
C TYR A 53 9.87 -23.10 -11.71
N LEU A 54 9.65 -24.41 -11.51
CA LEU A 54 8.52 -25.11 -12.12
C LEU A 54 7.19 -24.66 -11.50
N PHE A 55 7.11 -24.51 -10.19
CA PHE A 55 5.91 -24.06 -9.48
C PHE A 55 5.41 -22.69 -10.00
N TYR A 56 6.29 -21.68 -10.04
CA TYR A 56 5.91 -20.36 -10.54
C TYR A 56 5.72 -20.34 -12.06
N SER A 57 6.48 -21.13 -12.83
CA SER A 57 6.27 -21.23 -14.28
C SER A 57 4.91 -21.86 -14.59
N SER A 58 4.57 -23.00 -13.98
CA SER A 58 3.28 -23.65 -14.16
C SER A 58 2.13 -22.78 -13.66
N LEU A 59 2.28 -22.02 -12.57
CA LEU A 59 1.28 -21.03 -12.16
C LEU A 59 0.99 -20.03 -13.28
N ILE A 60 2.04 -19.52 -13.93
CA ILE A 60 1.90 -18.57 -15.02
C ILE A 60 1.24 -19.24 -16.24
N GLU A 61 1.62 -20.46 -16.60
CA GLU A 61 1.15 -21.12 -17.81
C GLU A 61 -0.23 -21.76 -17.70
N GLU A 62 -0.54 -22.34 -16.54
CA GLU A 62 -1.71 -23.18 -16.34
C GLU A 62 -2.86 -22.39 -15.70
N TYR A 63 -2.56 -21.32 -14.96
CA TYR A 63 -3.57 -20.49 -14.31
C TYR A 63 -3.67 -19.07 -14.89
N ILE A 64 -2.56 -18.36 -15.09
CA ILE A 64 -2.61 -16.93 -15.49
C ILE A 64 -2.83 -16.78 -17.01
N LEU A 65 -1.88 -17.23 -17.83
CA LEU A 65 -1.89 -17.01 -19.28
C LEU A 65 -3.10 -17.60 -20.02
N PRO A 66 -3.77 -18.68 -19.59
CA PRO A 66 -4.99 -19.15 -20.24
C PRO A 66 -6.14 -18.12 -20.22
N ASN A 67 -6.12 -17.18 -19.27
CA ASN A 67 -7.09 -16.09 -19.18
C ASN A 67 -6.75 -14.89 -20.09
N LYS A 68 -5.56 -14.89 -20.71
CA LYS A 68 -5.10 -13.81 -21.59
C LYS A 68 -5.97 -13.75 -22.85
N LYS A 69 -6.54 -12.58 -23.12
CA LYS A 69 -7.31 -12.31 -24.35
C LYS A 69 -6.40 -11.77 -25.45
N ASN A 70 -6.61 -12.27 -26.67
CA ASN A 70 -5.86 -11.81 -27.84
C ASN A 70 -6.03 -10.30 -28.08
N ARG A 71 -4.96 -9.64 -28.56
CA ARG A 71 -4.93 -8.21 -28.92
C ARG A 71 -5.21 -7.21 -27.78
N LYS A 72 -5.10 -7.64 -26.51
CA LYS A 72 -5.14 -6.73 -25.35
C LYS A 72 -3.72 -6.41 -24.88
N ASN A 73 -3.51 -5.16 -24.45
CA ASN A 73 -2.25 -4.73 -23.84
C ASN A 73 -2.41 -4.66 -22.31
N TYR A 74 -1.90 -5.68 -21.61
CA TYR A 74 -2.03 -5.82 -20.16
C TYR A 74 -1.09 -4.90 -19.36
N SER A 75 -0.22 -4.12 -20.01
CA SER A 75 0.57 -3.04 -19.38
C SER A 75 -0.20 -1.73 -19.18
N LYS A 76 -1.45 -1.66 -19.64
CA LYS A 76 -2.37 -0.52 -19.44
C LYS A 76 -3.34 -0.83 -18.31
N SER A 77 -3.99 0.21 -17.79
CA SER A 77 -5.05 0.04 -16.79
C SER A 77 -6.19 -0.84 -17.31
N LEU A 78 -6.90 -1.53 -16.42
CA LEU A 78 -8.04 -2.35 -16.83
C LEU A 78 -9.14 -1.52 -17.49
N SER A 79 -9.30 -0.26 -17.10
CA SER A 79 -10.25 0.68 -17.73
C SER A 79 -9.92 0.90 -19.21
N GLU A 80 -8.64 1.14 -19.53
CA GLU A 80 -8.18 1.25 -20.93
C GLU A 80 -8.32 -0.08 -21.67
N ILE A 81 -7.95 -1.20 -21.06
CA ILE A 81 -8.05 -2.54 -21.67
C ILE A 81 -9.51 -2.86 -22.04
N LYS A 82 -10.46 -2.49 -21.16
CA LYS A 82 -11.89 -2.73 -21.34
C LYS A 82 -12.60 -1.63 -22.15
N ASN A 83 -11.90 -0.55 -22.52
CA ASN A 83 -12.49 0.64 -23.16
C ASN A 83 -13.67 1.21 -22.37
N ILE A 84 -13.57 1.26 -21.03
CA ILE A 84 -14.62 1.84 -20.18
C ILE A 84 -14.66 3.36 -20.41
N LYS A 85 -15.85 3.88 -20.70
CA LYS A 85 -16.13 5.31 -20.95
C LYS A 85 -17.23 5.82 -20.01
N ASP A 86 -17.14 5.49 -18.72
CA ASP A 86 -18.22 5.83 -17.79
C ASP A 86 -18.19 7.32 -17.38
N ASN A 87 -19.37 7.93 -17.21
CA ASN A 87 -19.62 9.37 -17.35
C ASN A 87 -20.08 10.10 -16.06
N ALA A 88 -19.33 10.05 -14.95
CA ALA A 88 -19.66 10.88 -13.78
C ALA A 88 -18.42 11.54 -13.14
N GLN A 89 -17.63 10.77 -12.39
CA GLN A 89 -16.45 11.26 -11.66
C GLN A 89 -15.16 10.48 -12.02
N GLY A 90 -15.31 9.30 -12.64
CA GLY A 90 -14.23 8.38 -12.96
C GLY A 90 -13.69 7.64 -11.74
N GLY A 91 -13.40 6.34 -11.87
CA GLY A 91 -12.88 5.52 -10.78
C GLY A 91 -13.94 4.89 -9.87
N ASP A 92 -15.23 5.03 -10.21
CA ASP A 92 -16.34 4.52 -9.39
C ASP A 92 -16.49 2.99 -9.43
N TRP A 93 -15.70 2.31 -10.27
CA TRP A 93 -15.58 0.85 -10.23
C TRP A 93 -15.19 0.35 -8.84
N ILE A 94 -14.42 1.12 -8.07
CA ILE A 94 -13.95 0.75 -6.72
C ILE A 94 -15.12 0.52 -5.75
N ARG A 95 -16.28 1.16 -5.98
CA ARG A 95 -17.47 1.03 -5.14
C ARG A 95 -18.14 -0.35 -5.26
N LYS A 96 -17.76 -1.13 -6.27
CA LYS A 96 -18.29 -2.47 -6.55
C LYS A 96 -17.22 -3.56 -6.38
N SER A 97 -16.06 -3.18 -5.81
CA SER A 97 -14.89 -4.04 -5.70
C SER A 97 -14.83 -4.79 -4.37
N VAL A 98 -13.95 -5.79 -4.32
CA VAL A 98 -13.48 -6.42 -3.08
C VAL A 98 -11.98 -6.22 -3.03
N LEU A 99 -11.52 -5.41 -2.08
CA LEU A 99 -10.11 -5.04 -1.94
C LEU A 99 -9.40 -6.02 -1.00
N TYR A 100 -8.19 -6.40 -1.39
CA TYR A 100 -7.24 -7.09 -0.52
C TYR A 100 -6.01 -6.21 -0.33
N SER A 101 -5.78 -5.80 0.91
CA SER A 101 -4.62 -5.00 1.31
C SER A 101 -3.44 -5.90 1.59
N LEU A 102 -2.32 -5.67 0.91
CA LEU A 102 -1.09 -6.41 1.17
C LEU A 102 0.13 -5.49 1.32
N MET A 103 1.01 -5.94 2.19
CA MET A 103 2.39 -5.50 2.23
C MET A 103 3.25 -6.60 1.62
N ILE A 104 3.79 -6.38 0.42
CA ILE A 104 4.48 -7.43 -0.36
C ILE A 104 5.56 -8.13 0.46
N ARG A 105 6.43 -7.38 1.13
CA ARG A 105 7.55 -7.92 1.92
C ARG A 105 7.14 -8.89 3.04
N THR A 106 5.90 -8.82 3.51
CA THR A 106 5.36 -9.69 4.56
C THR A 106 4.42 -10.76 3.99
N SER A 107 3.51 -10.38 3.09
CA SER A 107 2.37 -11.21 2.68
C SER A 107 2.79 -12.42 1.85
N SER A 108 3.93 -12.33 1.14
CA SER A 108 4.53 -13.44 0.39
C SER A 108 5.89 -13.88 0.96
N ALA A 109 6.13 -13.63 2.25
CA ALA A 109 7.29 -14.14 2.95
C ALA A 109 7.05 -15.58 3.43
N TRP A 110 8.07 -16.43 3.35
CA TRP A 110 8.04 -17.80 3.88
C TRP A 110 9.46 -18.33 4.04
N ASP A 111 9.69 -19.12 5.10
CA ASP A 111 10.93 -19.88 5.33
C ASP A 111 10.96 -21.05 4.35
N HIS A 112 11.67 -20.88 3.23
CA HIS A 112 11.61 -21.80 2.12
C HIS A 112 12.52 -23.01 2.32
N ASP A 113 13.58 -22.89 3.11
CA ASP A 113 14.49 -23.99 3.38
C ASP A 113 14.27 -24.65 4.76
N ARG A 114 13.31 -24.16 5.54
CA ARG A 114 12.93 -24.67 6.86
C ARG A 114 14.08 -24.53 7.86
N SER A 115 14.78 -23.39 7.79
CA SER A 115 15.86 -23.02 8.70
C SER A 115 15.37 -22.46 10.04
N PHE A 116 14.06 -22.21 10.17
CA PHE A 116 13.43 -21.48 11.27
C PHE A 116 13.82 -20.01 11.34
N SER A 117 14.30 -19.43 10.23
CA SER A 117 14.61 -18.02 10.04
C SER A 117 13.93 -17.48 8.78
N LEU A 118 13.88 -16.16 8.62
CA LEU A 118 13.51 -15.51 7.37
C LEU A 118 14.70 -14.71 6.85
N ASP A 119 15.39 -15.26 5.85
CA ASP A 119 16.64 -14.69 5.38
C ASP A 119 16.49 -13.95 4.03
N LEU A 120 17.28 -12.88 3.85
CA LEU A 120 17.38 -12.17 2.57
C LEU A 120 18.06 -13.04 1.48
N SER A 121 18.79 -14.06 1.90
CA SER A 121 19.43 -15.07 1.06
C SER A 121 19.64 -16.34 1.90
N ASN A 122 18.86 -17.36 1.63
CA ASN A 122 18.90 -18.64 2.34
C ASN A 122 20.01 -19.57 1.80
N PHE A 123 20.04 -20.85 2.21
CA PHE A 123 21.11 -21.80 1.80
C PHE A 123 21.21 -22.02 0.29
N ASN A 124 20.13 -21.72 -0.45
CA ASN A 124 20.06 -21.85 -1.91
C ASN A 124 20.18 -20.49 -2.63
N HIS A 125 20.60 -19.44 -1.91
CA HIS A 125 20.66 -18.05 -2.39
C HIS A 125 19.30 -17.51 -2.88
N LEU A 126 18.21 -18.04 -2.32
CA LEU A 126 16.86 -17.57 -2.58
C LEU A 126 16.40 -16.69 -1.43
N LYS A 127 15.60 -15.69 -1.77
CA LYS A 127 15.06 -14.73 -0.81
C LYS A 127 13.79 -15.28 -0.15
N GLU A 128 13.68 -15.10 1.16
CA GLU A 128 12.54 -15.60 1.96
C GLU A 128 11.55 -14.48 2.32
N THR A 129 11.98 -13.23 2.33
CA THR A 129 11.08 -12.07 2.36
C THR A 129 10.21 -12.00 1.11
N GLY A 130 9.03 -11.40 1.19
CA GLY A 130 8.12 -11.34 0.04
C GLY A 130 8.65 -10.51 -1.14
N THR A 131 8.28 -10.93 -2.36
CA THR A 131 8.74 -10.34 -3.64
C THR A 131 7.58 -10.20 -4.61
N PHE A 132 7.76 -9.43 -5.69
CA PHE A 132 6.72 -9.32 -6.74
C PHE A 132 6.38 -10.67 -7.37
N VAL A 133 7.38 -11.53 -7.60
CA VAL A 133 7.18 -12.86 -8.20
C VAL A 133 6.46 -13.79 -7.22
N LYS A 134 6.87 -13.84 -5.94
CA LYS A 134 6.20 -14.71 -4.95
C LYS A 134 4.76 -14.31 -4.70
N THR A 135 4.45 -13.02 -4.81
CA THR A 135 3.08 -12.50 -4.70
C THR A 135 2.13 -13.07 -5.76
N LEU A 136 2.64 -13.52 -6.92
CA LEU A 136 1.81 -14.20 -7.93
C LEU A 136 1.10 -15.43 -7.37
N ALA A 137 1.74 -16.17 -6.45
CA ALA A 137 1.16 -17.38 -5.85
C ALA A 137 -0.07 -17.12 -4.99
N LEU A 138 -0.29 -15.87 -4.56
CA LEU A 138 -1.48 -15.48 -3.81
C LEU A 138 -2.68 -15.23 -4.74
N LEU A 139 -2.45 -14.83 -6.00
CA LEU A 139 -3.53 -14.41 -6.91
C LEU A 139 -4.64 -15.48 -7.09
N PRO A 140 -4.35 -16.79 -7.22
CA PRO A 140 -5.41 -17.79 -7.33
C PRO A 140 -6.29 -17.90 -6.07
N LEU A 141 -5.68 -17.78 -4.88
CA LEU A 141 -6.41 -17.77 -3.62
C LEU A 141 -7.32 -16.54 -3.54
N LEU A 142 -6.75 -15.37 -3.80
CA LEU A 142 -7.48 -14.10 -3.78
C LEU A 142 -8.66 -14.13 -4.75
N LYS A 143 -8.47 -14.69 -5.95
CA LYS A 143 -9.58 -14.86 -6.90
C LYS A 143 -10.68 -15.80 -6.41
N LYS A 144 -10.32 -16.92 -5.77
CA LYS A 144 -11.31 -17.81 -5.14
C LYS A 144 -12.07 -17.15 -4.00
N MET A 145 -11.45 -16.21 -3.28
CA MET A 145 -12.09 -15.41 -2.25
C MET A 145 -13.04 -14.32 -2.81
N GLY A 146 -13.04 -14.11 -4.13
CA GLY A 146 -13.82 -13.05 -4.79
C GLY A 146 -13.14 -11.70 -4.83
N VAL A 147 -11.85 -11.61 -4.46
CA VAL A 147 -11.07 -10.38 -4.54
C VAL A 147 -10.87 -9.99 -6.01
N ASP A 148 -11.14 -8.72 -6.32
CA ASP A 148 -10.93 -8.16 -7.66
C ASP A 148 -9.99 -6.95 -7.68
N THR A 149 -9.52 -6.50 -6.51
CA THR A 149 -8.67 -5.33 -6.41
C THR A 149 -7.56 -5.56 -5.41
N LEU A 150 -6.33 -5.43 -5.86
CA LEU A 150 -5.12 -5.58 -5.09
C LEU A 150 -4.65 -4.20 -4.62
N TYR A 151 -4.68 -3.94 -3.32
CA TYR A 151 -4.22 -2.67 -2.72
C TYR A 151 -2.85 -2.86 -2.05
N LEU A 152 -1.83 -2.29 -2.67
CA LEU A 152 -0.45 -2.37 -2.22
C LEU A 152 -0.11 -1.23 -1.26
N LEU A 153 0.33 -1.58 -0.06
CA LEU A 153 1.08 -0.66 0.81
C LEU A 153 2.34 -0.15 0.09
N PRO A 154 3.01 0.92 0.60
CA PRO A 154 4.08 1.58 -0.14
C PRO A 154 5.15 0.62 -0.65
N ILE A 155 5.40 0.66 -1.96
CA ILE A 155 6.39 -0.15 -2.69
C ILE A 155 7.62 0.66 -3.11
N SER A 156 7.63 1.96 -2.81
CA SER A 156 8.72 2.86 -3.17
C SER A 156 9.95 2.62 -2.31
N ARG A 157 11.13 3.00 -2.81
CA ARG A 157 12.35 2.90 -2.02
C ARG A 157 12.25 3.78 -0.77
N PHE A 158 12.54 3.17 0.37
CA PHE A 158 12.50 3.80 1.68
C PHE A 158 13.89 3.86 2.33
N SER A 159 14.00 4.62 3.41
CA SER A 159 15.25 4.78 4.15
C SER A 159 15.50 3.67 5.16
N LEU A 160 16.77 3.29 5.30
CA LEU A 160 17.25 2.41 6.37
C LEU A 160 17.84 3.18 7.56
N LYS A 161 17.86 4.51 7.49
CA LYS A 161 18.36 5.37 8.55
C LYS A 161 17.30 5.52 9.65
N ASP A 162 17.75 5.58 10.90
CA ASP A 162 16.90 5.78 12.10
C ASP A 162 15.75 4.74 12.23
N LYS A 163 15.94 3.55 11.64
CA LYS A 163 14.97 2.46 11.65
C LYS A 163 14.69 1.94 13.07
N LYS A 164 13.42 1.64 13.36
CA LYS A 164 12.98 1.08 14.66
C LYS A 164 13.29 -0.42 14.81
N GLY A 165 13.59 -1.12 13.71
CA GLY A 165 13.90 -2.55 13.69
C GLY A 165 14.89 -2.90 12.59
N GLU A 166 14.90 -4.15 12.14
CA GLU A 166 15.83 -4.59 11.08
C GLU A 166 15.49 -4.00 9.70
N LEU A 167 14.19 -3.76 9.47
CA LEU A 167 13.67 -3.09 8.28
C LEU A 167 13.28 -1.64 8.59
N GLY A 168 13.39 -0.78 7.58
CA GLY A 168 12.90 0.60 7.63
C GLY A 168 11.38 0.71 7.43
N SER A 169 10.82 1.84 7.85
CA SER A 169 9.42 2.18 7.60
C SER A 169 9.20 2.36 6.10
N PRO A 170 8.19 1.72 5.49
CA PRO A 170 7.90 1.86 4.06
C PRO A 170 7.34 3.27 3.75
N TYR A 171 6.86 3.99 4.77
CA TYR A 171 6.38 5.37 4.70
C TYR A 171 7.52 6.40 4.79
N GLY A 172 8.75 5.98 5.14
CA GLY A 172 9.96 6.79 5.10
C GLY A 172 10.55 6.83 3.69
N VAL A 173 9.83 7.42 2.73
CA VAL A 173 10.18 7.37 1.30
C VAL A 173 11.47 8.14 1.01
N ALA A 174 12.48 7.42 0.51
CA ALA A 174 13.75 7.99 0.08
C ALA A 174 13.73 8.42 -1.40
N ASN A 175 12.96 7.72 -2.24
CA ASN A 175 12.73 8.11 -3.62
C ASN A 175 11.34 7.62 -4.10
N PHE A 176 10.54 8.55 -4.62
CA PHE A 176 9.14 8.31 -5.00
C PHE A 176 8.97 7.62 -6.37
N PHE A 177 10.02 7.55 -7.18
CA PHE A 177 9.99 7.00 -8.54
C PHE A 177 10.71 5.65 -8.65
N ASP A 178 11.47 5.28 -7.61
CA ASP A 178 12.14 4.00 -7.50
C ASP A 178 11.31 3.02 -6.67
N LEU A 179 11.35 1.74 -7.05
CA LEU A 179 10.79 0.65 -6.26
C LEU A 179 11.80 0.19 -5.19
N ASP A 180 11.31 -0.37 -4.07
CA ASP A 180 12.16 -0.96 -3.04
C ASP A 180 12.94 -2.17 -3.60
N PRO A 181 14.29 -2.13 -3.60
CA PRO A 181 15.11 -3.23 -4.11
C PRO A 181 14.91 -4.55 -3.38
N ASN A 182 14.39 -4.55 -2.14
CA ASN A 182 14.10 -5.78 -1.42
C ASN A 182 12.92 -6.56 -2.01
N LEU A 183 12.05 -5.92 -2.80
CA LEU A 183 10.94 -6.60 -3.49
C LEU A 183 11.38 -7.38 -4.73
N LYS A 184 12.66 -7.26 -5.13
CA LYS A 184 13.27 -8.00 -6.24
C LYS A 184 13.36 -9.50 -5.94
N GLU A 185 12.94 -10.32 -6.88
CA GLU A 185 13.10 -11.76 -6.81
C GLU A 185 14.51 -12.23 -7.27
N THR A 186 15.10 -13.11 -6.46
CA THR A 186 16.37 -13.81 -6.72
C THR A 186 16.28 -14.83 -7.85
N MET A 187 15.16 -15.57 -7.98
CA MET A 187 14.96 -16.59 -9.01
C MET A 187 15.19 -16.06 -10.44
N THR A 188 14.85 -14.81 -10.71
CA THR A 188 15.02 -14.22 -12.05
C THR A 188 16.45 -13.73 -12.30
N GLY A 189 17.25 -13.53 -11.26
CA GLY A 189 18.62 -13.04 -11.34
C GLY A 189 18.71 -11.67 -12.04
N LYS A 190 19.76 -11.48 -12.85
CA LYS A 190 19.98 -10.26 -13.65
C LYS A 190 19.19 -10.22 -14.96
N GLU A 191 18.49 -11.30 -15.32
CA GLU A 191 17.77 -11.41 -16.59
C GLU A 191 16.49 -10.56 -16.62
N MET A 192 15.98 -10.18 -15.45
CA MET A 192 14.78 -9.36 -15.28
C MET A 192 15.04 -8.27 -14.24
N SER A 193 14.66 -7.03 -14.54
CA SER A 193 14.79 -5.93 -13.58
C SER A 193 13.65 -5.94 -12.55
N LEU A 194 13.82 -5.15 -11.47
CA LEU A 194 12.79 -4.95 -10.44
C LEU A 194 11.48 -4.40 -11.02
N GLU A 195 11.59 -3.43 -11.93
CA GLU A 195 10.48 -2.78 -12.61
C GLU A 195 9.75 -3.76 -13.54
N GLU A 196 10.50 -4.63 -14.21
CA GLU A 196 9.88 -5.66 -15.05
C GLU A 196 9.10 -6.67 -14.20
N GLU A 197 9.57 -7.01 -12.99
CA GLU A 197 8.84 -7.90 -12.08
C GLU A 197 7.56 -7.26 -11.54
N PHE A 198 7.61 -5.97 -11.19
CA PHE A 198 6.40 -5.25 -10.81
C PHE A 198 5.42 -5.17 -11.99
N GLN A 199 5.90 -4.88 -13.20
CA GLN A 199 5.07 -4.89 -14.40
C GLN A 199 4.44 -6.28 -14.64
N ALA A 200 5.18 -7.37 -14.41
CA ALA A 200 4.67 -8.73 -14.56
C ALA A 200 3.56 -9.03 -13.54
N LEU A 201 3.68 -8.56 -12.30
CA LEU A 201 2.62 -8.65 -11.30
C LEU A 201 1.36 -7.89 -11.75
N VAL A 202 1.52 -6.65 -12.22
CA VAL A 202 0.38 -5.85 -12.72
C VAL A 202 -0.28 -6.50 -13.94
N GLU A 203 0.50 -6.99 -14.90
CA GLU A 203 -0.01 -7.72 -16.07
C GLU A 203 -0.76 -8.99 -15.65
N ALA A 204 -0.25 -9.75 -14.68
CA ALA A 204 -0.92 -10.94 -14.16
C ALA A 204 -2.26 -10.59 -13.49
N CYS A 205 -2.30 -9.54 -12.67
CA CYS A 205 -3.53 -9.01 -12.11
C CYS A 205 -4.54 -8.66 -13.22
N HIS A 206 -4.14 -7.87 -14.21
CA HIS A 206 -5.04 -7.47 -15.29
C HIS A 206 -5.51 -8.65 -16.16
N ILE A 207 -4.66 -9.66 -16.41
CA ILE A 207 -5.06 -10.89 -17.12
C ILE A 207 -6.17 -11.62 -16.35
N LEU A 208 -6.07 -11.65 -15.02
CA LEU A 208 -7.07 -12.24 -14.13
C LEU A 208 -8.24 -11.30 -13.83
N ASP A 209 -8.35 -10.16 -14.50
CA ASP A 209 -9.36 -9.14 -14.22
C ASP A 209 -9.32 -8.66 -12.75
N MET A 210 -8.12 -8.40 -12.25
CA MET A 210 -7.84 -7.74 -10.98
C MET A 210 -7.22 -6.37 -11.22
N ARG A 211 -7.69 -5.37 -10.49
CA ARG A 211 -7.12 -4.02 -10.52
C ARG A 211 -6.00 -3.87 -9.49
N VAL A 212 -5.09 -2.92 -9.74
CA VAL A 212 -3.96 -2.62 -8.84
C VAL A 212 -4.03 -1.18 -8.36
N ILE A 213 -4.04 -1.02 -7.04
CA ILE A 213 -3.97 0.28 -6.36
C ILE A 213 -2.66 0.34 -5.58
N ILE A 214 -1.97 1.48 -5.62
CA ILE A 214 -0.76 1.72 -4.80
C ILE A 214 -1.00 2.81 -3.75
N ASP A 215 -0.16 2.83 -2.72
CA ASP A 215 -0.13 3.88 -1.70
C ASP A 215 0.89 4.96 -2.06
N ILE A 216 0.53 6.25 -1.90
CA ILE A 216 1.44 7.39 -2.08
C ILE A 216 1.39 8.35 -0.89
N ILE A 217 2.55 8.91 -0.55
CA ILE A 217 2.73 9.74 0.65
C ILE A 217 3.36 11.10 0.28
N PRO A 218 2.61 12.05 -0.30
CA PRO A 218 3.17 13.30 -0.80
C PRO A 218 3.61 14.29 0.29
N ARG A 219 3.18 14.13 1.56
CA ARG A 219 3.46 15.09 2.63
C ARG A 219 4.82 14.86 3.32
N THR A 220 5.14 13.61 3.61
CA THR A 220 6.33 13.18 4.37
C THR A 220 7.34 12.48 3.47
N ASN A 221 8.59 12.44 3.91
CA ASN A 221 9.69 11.77 3.21
C ASN A 221 10.77 11.34 4.23
N SER A 222 11.78 10.58 3.81
CA SER A 222 12.88 10.20 4.70
C SER A 222 13.86 11.33 4.98
N VAL A 223 14.56 11.24 6.12
CA VAL A 223 15.62 12.17 6.53
C VAL A 223 16.86 12.18 5.62
N ASP A 224 16.94 11.27 4.67
CA ASP A 224 18.01 11.08 3.68
C ASP A 224 17.46 10.94 2.25
N ASN A 225 16.32 11.58 1.98
CA ASN A 225 15.67 11.56 0.68
C ASN A 225 16.63 12.04 -0.44
N ASP A 226 16.60 11.35 -1.58
CA ASP A 226 17.50 11.62 -2.71
C ASP A 226 17.43 13.07 -3.21
N LEU A 227 16.24 13.69 -3.14
CA LEU A 227 16.01 15.06 -3.60
C LEU A 227 16.79 16.09 -2.78
N ILE A 228 17.34 15.73 -1.61
CA ILE A 228 18.18 16.62 -0.80
C ILE A 228 19.41 17.08 -1.56
N LYS A 229 19.97 16.23 -2.43
CA LYS A 229 21.19 16.54 -3.17
C LYS A 229 20.98 17.68 -4.16
N ASP A 230 19.86 17.64 -4.88
CA ASP A 230 19.58 18.56 -5.98
C ASP A 230 18.68 19.74 -5.53
N HIS A 231 17.88 19.54 -4.49
CA HIS A 231 16.91 20.51 -3.96
C HIS A 231 16.95 20.59 -2.42
N PRO A 232 18.09 20.97 -1.79
CA PRO A 232 18.21 21.05 -0.33
C PRO A 232 17.25 22.08 0.29
N ASP A 233 16.77 23.06 -0.47
CA ASP A 233 15.85 24.10 -0.05
C ASP A 233 14.38 23.63 0.07
N TRP A 234 14.05 22.45 -0.45
CA TRP A 234 12.74 21.80 -0.28
C TRP A 234 12.58 21.13 1.09
N PHE A 235 13.62 21.15 1.92
CA PHE A 235 13.67 20.52 3.23
C PHE A 235 13.90 21.54 4.34
N TYR A 236 13.69 21.10 5.57
CA TYR A 236 13.98 21.85 6.78
C TYR A 236 15.28 21.36 7.41
N TRP A 237 16.04 22.27 8.01
CA TRP A 237 17.35 21.99 8.56
C TRP A 237 17.43 22.45 10.01
N ILE A 238 18.00 21.59 10.85
CA ILE A 238 18.37 21.92 12.23
C ILE A 238 19.88 21.83 12.40
N LYS A 239 20.43 22.57 13.36
CA LYS A 239 21.84 22.41 13.73
C LYS A 239 22.04 21.02 14.32
N LYS A 240 23.06 20.29 13.85
CA LYS A 240 23.40 18.95 14.37
C LYS A 240 23.63 18.94 15.88
N SER A 241 24.22 20.00 16.43
CA SER A 241 24.43 20.16 17.87
C SER A 241 23.12 20.17 18.68
N GLU A 242 21.99 20.53 18.07
CA GLU A 242 20.68 20.62 18.73
C GLU A 242 19.79 19.39 18.48
N ALA A 243 20.23 18.42 17.66
CA ALA A 243 19.41 17.26 17.28
C ALA A 243 18.90 16.47 18.50
N HIS A 244 19.73 16.30 19.53
CA HIS A 244 19.36 15.60 20.77
C HIS A 244 18.28 16.33 21.60
N LYS A 245 18.01 17.61 21.32
CA LYS A 245 16.96 18.40 21.97
C LYS A 245 15.70 18.52 21.10
N TYR A 246 15.73 18.02 19.87
CA TYR A 246 14.61 18.16 18.94
C TYR A 246 13.41 17.37 19.44
N LYS A 247 12.36 18.10 19.81
CA LYS A 247 11.09 17.57 20.29
C LYS A 247 9.98 18.54 19.97
N VAL A 248 8.75 18.03 19.95
CA VAL A 248 7.58 18.90 19.83
C VAL A 248 7.51 19.79 21.10
N PRO A 249 7.38 21.13 20.95
CA PRO A 249 7.27 22.01 22.11
C PRO A 249 5.99 21.70 22.90
N TYR A 250 6.15 21.54 24.22
CA TYR A 250 5.04 21.38 25.14
C TYR A 250 4.42 22.72 25.49
N VAL A 251 3.09 22.77 25.54
CA VAL A 251 2.32 23.92 25.98
C VAL A 251 1.36 23.43 27.05
N ASP A 252 1.45 24.02 28.24
CA ASP A 252 0.59 23.66 29.36
C ASP A 252 -0.89 23.87 29.02
N GLY A 253 -1.75 22.95 29.44
CA GLY A 253 -3.17 22.92 29.10
C GLY A 253 -3.53 22.42 27.70
N LEU A 254 -2.56 22.13 26.81
CA LEU A 254 -2.80 21.44 25.54
C LEU A 254 -2.49 19.94 25.67
N GLY A 255 -3.23 19.12 24.92
CA GLY A 255 -3.09 17.66 24.93
C GLY A 255 -1.72 17.16 24.45
N ASN A 256 -1.44 15.89 24.73
CA ASN A 256 -0.19 15.22 24.32
C ASN A 256 0.01 15.27 22.80
N THR A 257 1.26 15.42 22.39
CA THR A 257 1.67 15.45 20.97
C THR A 257 2.49 14.22 20.62
N ILE A 258 2.54 13.90 19.33
CA ILE A 258 3.30 12.75 18.82
C ILE A 258 4.77 13.15 18.70
N PRO A 259 5.72 12.37 19.25
CA PRO A 259 7.14 12.67 19.10
C PRO A 259 7.57 12.57 17.63
N PRO A 260 8.60 13.31 17.20
CA PRO A 260 9.15 13.17 15.86
C PRO A 260 9.61 11.72 15.60
N THR A 261 9.37 11.23 14.39
CA THR A 261 9.76 9.88 13.96
C THR A 261 10.91 9.94 12.93
N ASP A 262 11.18 8.81 12.28
CA ASP A 262 12.17 8.60 11.21
C ASP A 262 11.83 9.29 9.87
N VAL A 263 10.74 10.09 9.82
CA VAL A 263 10.33 10.85 8.64
C VAL A 263 10.44 12.35 8.90
N THR A 264 10.63 13.10 7.82
CA THR A 264 10.58 14.56 7.79
C THR A 264 9.50 15.05 6.83
N PHE A 265 9.34 16.37 6.77
CA PHE A 265 8.30 17.04 5.99
C PHE A 265 8.90 17.80 4.82
N PHE A 266 8.23 17.75 3.68
CA PHE A 266 8.54 18.68 2.59
C PHE A 266 8.13 20.11 2.94
N ARG A 267 8.90 21.08 2.45
CA ARG A 267 8.59 22.50 2.55
C ARG A 267 7.62 22.91 1.43
N MET A 268 6.33 22.88 1.76
CA MET A 268 5.25 23.14 0.79
C MET A 268 5.21 24.57 0.28
N PHE A 269 5.71 25.53 1.05
CA PHE A 269 5.73 26.97 0.72
C PHE A 269 7.13 27.56 0.94
N MET A 270 7.52 28.47 0.07
CA MET A 270 8.80 29.19 0.16
C MET A 270 8.78 30.27 1.23
N ASP A 271 7.60 30.68 1.70
CA ASP A 271 7.42 31.59 2.83
C ASP A 271 6.78 30.91 4.05
N HIS A 272 6.79 31.61 5.17
CA HIS A 272 6.13 31.17 6.40
C HIS A 272 4.61 31.33 6.30
N PRO A 273 3.82 30.57 7.07
CA PRO A 273 2.37 30.70 7.05
C PRO A 273 1.90 32.14 7.28
N LYS A 274 0.96 32.60 6.44
CA LYS A 274 0.46 33.99 6.49
C LYS A 274 -0.06 34.37 7.87
N ALA A 275 -0.79 33.44 8.50
CA ALA A 275 -1.44 33.65 9.80
C ALA A 275 -0.44 33.83 10.96
N THR A 276 0.75 33.24 10.87
CA THR A 276 1.74 33.23 11.97
C THR A 276 2.93 34.15 11.73
N LYS A 277 3.04 34.75 10.54
CA LYS A 277 4.11 35.69 10.14
C LYS A 277 4.29 36.85 11.12
N GLN A 278 3.21 37.34 11.74
CA GLN A 278 3.24 38.42 12.73
C GLN A 278 3.90 38.03 14.07
N TYR A 279 3.95 36.74 14.40
CA TYR A 279 4.54 36.24 15.65
C TYR A 279 6.05 35.94 15.51
N LEU A 280 6.59 36.06 14.31
CA LEU A 280 8.01 35.84 14.06
C LEU A 280 8.83 37.03 14.59
N LYS A 281 9.87 36.74 15.37
CA LYS A 281 10.76 37.77 15.96
C LYS A 281 11.44 38.66 14.92
N SER A 282 11.60 38.16 13.69
CA SER A 282 12.11 38.92 12.55
C SER A 282 11.58 38.35 11.24
N LYS A 283 11.71 39.12 10.15
CA LYS A 283 11.42 38.62 8.78
C LYS A 283 12.48 37.62 8.26
N SER A 284 13.58 37.43 8.98
CA SER A 284 14.73 36.61 8.60
C SER A 284 14.79 35.25 9.30
N VAL A 285 13.70 34.82 9.95
CA VAL A 285 13.65 33.50 10.59
C VAL A 285 13.78 32.41 9.52
N ASN A 286 14.70 31.47 9.74
CA ASN A 286 14.87 30.31 8.87
C ASN A 286 13.58 29.46 8.81
N PRO A 287 13.34 28.69 7.73
CA PRO A 287 12.25 27.73 7.66
C PRO A 287 12.24 26.80 8.87
N TYR A 288 11.08 26.57 9.47
CA TYR A 288 10.92 25.73 10.67
C TYR A 288 9.74 24.76 10.51
N ILE A 289 9.75 23.72 11.33
CA ILE A 289 8.65 22.76 11.46
C ILE A 289 7.91 23.03 12.76
N LEU A 290 6.60 23.22 12.66
CA LEU A 290 5.64 23.36 13.75
C LEU A 290 4.23 22.97 13.24
N PHE A 291 3.26 22.83 14.14
CA PHE A 291 1.91 22.34 13.83
C PHE A 291 1.23 23.05 12.65
N ASP A 292 1.43 24.36 12.54
CA ASP A 292 0.89 25.19 11.45
C ASP A 292 1.55 24.86 10.10
N THR A 293 2.89 24.80 10.05
CA THR A 293 3.62 24.43 8.83
C THR A 293 3.40 22.99 8.37
N ILE A 294 3.04 22.09 9.29
CA ILE A 294 2.67 20.70 8.96
C ILE A 294 1.31 20.68 8.26
N LYS A 295 0.30 21.35 8.84
CA LYS A 295 -1.07 21.48 8.28
C LYS A 295 -1.15 22.61 7.25
N ALA A 296 -0.43 22.44 6.16
CA ALA A 296 -0.28 23.42 5.08
C ALA A 296 -1.60 23.76 4.37
N ASN A 297 -2.64 22.94 4.55
CA ASN A 297 -4.01 23.23 4.12
C ASN A 297 -4.71 24.30 4.97
N LEU A 298 -4.44 24.34 6.29
CA LEU A 298 -5.07 25.27 7.23
C LEU A 298 -4.26 26.56 7.37
N PHE A 299 -2.93 26.45 7.32
CA PHE A 299 -2.01 27.58 7.50
C PHE A 299 -1.07 27.71 6.29
N PRO A 300 -1.59 28.08 5.11
CA PRO A 300 -0.78 28.21 3.90
C PRO A 300 0.13 29.45 3.95
N GLY A 301 1.25 29.36 3.23
CA GLY A 301 2.03 30.51 2.80
C GLY A 301 1.41 31.18 1.56
N GLU A 302 2.01 32.28 1.11
CA GLU A 302 1.61 33.00 -0.10
C GLU A 302 2.41 32.55 -1.34
N ILE A 303 3.56 31.91 -1.16
CA ILE A 303 4.49 31.52 -2.23
C ILE A 303 4.62 29.99 -2.26
N PRO A 304 3.78 29.27 -3.04
CA PRO A 304 3.90 27.83 -3.22
C PRO A 304 5.28 27.42 -3.74
N ASN A 305 5.80 26.31 -3.23
CA ASN A 305 6.98 25.67 -3.83
C ASN A 305 6.54 24.92 -5.10
N GLN A 306 6.39 25.66 -6.20
CA GLN A 306 5.75 25.15 -7.42
C GLN A 306 6.51 23.99 -8.07
N GLU A 307 7.84 23.98 -8.01
CA GLU A 307 8.66 22.90 -8.57
C GLU A 307 8.43 21.59 -7.80
N LEU A 308 8.44 21.65 -6.47
CA LEU A 308 8.08 20.52 -5.62
C LEU A 308 6.66 20.05 -5.91
N TRP A 309 5.69 20.96 -6.00
CA TRP A 309 4.29 20.61 -6.29
C TRP A 309 4.14 19.92 -7.65
N ASN A 310 4.90 20.37 -8.66
CA ASN A 310 4.94 19.73 -9.96
C ASN A 310 5.53 18.32 -9.91
N LEU A 311 6.57 18.09 -9.11
CA LEU A 311 7.16 16.76 -8.90
C LEU A 311 6.20 15.83 -8.17
N LEU A 312 5.63 16.26 -7.04
CA LEU A 312 4.68 15.45 -6.25
C LEU A 312 3.45 15.04 -7.08
N SER A 313 2.89 15.97 -7.86
CA SER A 313 1.76 15.70 -8.76
C SER A 313 2.11 14.84 -9.98
N SER A 314 3.40 14.55 -10.22
CA SER A 314 3.86 13.66 -11.30
C SER A 314 4.06 12.20 -10.86
N ILE A 315 4.04 11.92 -9.56
CA ILE A 315 4.27 10.58 -9.00
C ILE A 315 3.25 9.58 -9.57
N ILE A 316 1.94 9.84 -9.42
CA ILE A 316 0.90 8.92 -9.95
C ILE A 316 1.00 8.78 -11.48
N PRO A 317 1.09 9.87 -12.28
CA PRO A 317 1.35 9.77 -13.72
C PRO A 317 2.53 8.88 -14.11
N HIS A 318 3.61 8.87 -13.34
CA HIS A 318 4.73 7.98 -13.58
C HIS A 318 4.30 6.51 -13.51
N TYR A 319 3.64 6.09 -12.43
CA TYR A 319 3.20 4.72 -12.26
C TYR A 319 2.08 4.32 -13.24
N GLN A 320 1.15 5.23 -13.56
CA GLN A 320 0.13 5.00 -14.60
C GLN A 320 0.76 4.71 -15.96
N LYS A 321 1.70 5.56 -16.40
CA LYS A 321 2.33 5.43 -17.71
C LYS A 321 3.26 4.24 -17.81
N LYS A 322 3.98 3.94 -16.73
CA LYS A 322 5.01 2.90 -16.69
C LYS A 322 4.43 1.51 -16.44
N TYR A 323 3.41 1.38 -15.60
CA TYR A 323 2.90 0.09 -15.14
C TYR A 323 1.43 -0.15 -15.41
N GLY A 324 0.63 0.90 -15.61
CA GLY A 324 -0.80 0.78 -15.87
C GLY A 324 -1.65 0.57 -14.60
N ILE A 325 -1.23 1.06 -13.43
CA ILE A 325 -2.04 0.99 -12.20
C ILE A 325 -3.43 1.64 -12.37
N ASP A 326 -4.42 1.17 -11.59
CA ASP A 326 -5.83 1.56 -11.72
C ASP A 326 -6.28 2.60 -10.68
N GLY A 327 -5.57 2.72 -9.57
CA GLY A 327 -5.90 3.69 -8.53
C GLY A 327 -4.74 3.98 -7.57
N ALA A 328 -4.97 4.94 -6.67
CA ALA A 328 -4.04 5.26 -5.60
C ALA A 328 -4.76 5.63 -4.29
N ARG A 329 -4.17 5.26 -3.15
CA ARG A 329 -4.44 5.91 -1.85
C ARG A 329 -3.53 7.12 -1.71
N ILE A 330 -4.08 8.25 -1.28
CA ILE A 330 -3.30 9.43 -0.91
C ILE A 330 -3.23 9.52 0.61
N ASP A 331 -2.07 9.20 1.14
CA ASP A 331 -1.76 9.28 2.57
C ASP A 331 -1.51 10.72 3.00
N MET A 332 -1.98 11.08 4.20
CA MET A 332 -1.94 12.44 4.73
C MET A 332 -2.49 13.53 3.79
N GLY A 333 -3.42 13.18 2.89
CA GLY A 333 -4.00 14.12 1.91
C GLY A 333 -4.62 15.35 2.58
N HIS A 334 -5.18 15.19 3.78
CA HIS A 334 -5.78 16.26 4.58
C HIS A 334 -4.79 17.33 5.04
N ALA A 335 -3.47 17.09 5.00
CA ALA A 335 -2.44 18.06 5.36
C ALA A 335 -1.89 18.84 4.16
N LEU A 336 -2.23 18.43 2.92
CA LEU A 336 -1.76 19.07 1.69
C LEU A 336 -2.56 20.33 1.38
N PRO A 337 -1.92 21.37 0.82
CA PRO A 337 -2.65 22.51 0.25
C PRO A 337 -3.70 22.05 -0.77
N GLU A 338 -4.90 22.62 -0.73
CA GLU A 338 -6.04 22.18 -1.57
C GLU A 338 -5.68 22.19 -3.06
N LYS A 339 -5.00 23.24 -3.53
CA LYS A 339 -4.52 23.34 -4.91
C LYS A 339 -3.53 22.24 -5.31
N LEU A 340 -2.65 21.81 -4.39
CA LEU A 340 -1.73 20.70 -4.66
C LEU A 340 -2.50 19.38 -4.78
N LEU A 341 -3.47 19.16 -3.90
CA LEU A 341 -4.32 17.97 -3.95
C LEU A 341 -5.11 17.90 -5.27
N GLU A 342 -5.71 19.02 -5.69
CA GLU A 342 -6.37 19.14 -6.99
C GLU A 342 -5.41 18.83 -8.15
N MET A 343 -4.17 19.36 -8.11
CA MET A 343 -3.14 19.05 -9.12
C MET A 343 -2.83 17.55 -9.19
N ILE A 344 -2.70 16.87 -8.06
CA ILE A 344 -2.42 15.43 -7.99
C ILE A 344 -3.56 14.63 -8.64
N ILE A 345 -4.81 14.92 -8.27
CA ILE A 345 -6.00 14.21 -8.76
C ILE A 345 -6.21 14.48 -10.26
N ASN A 346 -6.14 15.75 -10.67
CA ASN A 346 -6.39 16.15 -12.05
C ASN A 346 -5.36 15.55 -13.01
N LYS A 347 -4.05 15.64 -12.71
CA LYS A 347 -3.01 15.07 -13.58
C LYS A 347 -3.12 13.55 -13.74
N ALA A 348 -3.57 12.83 -12.71
CA ALA A 348 -3.81 11.41 -12.82
C ALA A 348 -5.03 11.11 -13.72
N ARG A 349 -6.11 11.87 -13.56
CA ARG A 349 -7.34 11.71 -14.37
C ARG A 349 -7.21 12.20 -15.81
N GLU A 350 -6.28 13.12 -16.08
CA GLU A 350 -5.89 13.50 -17.44
C GLU A 350 -5.28 12.31 -18.20
N ASN A 351 -4.49 11.45 -17.54
CA ASN A 351 -3.94 10.24 -18.16
C ASN A 351 -4.98 9.11 -18.26
N ASN A 352 -5.79 8.93 -17.21
CA ASN A 352 -6.83 7.92 -17.15
C ASN A 352 -8.02 8.45 -16.37
N HIS A 353 -9.09 8.83 -17.08
CA HIS A 353 -10.29 9.40 -16.45
C HIS A 353 -10.90 8.47 -15.40
N ASP A 354 -10.80 7.14 -15.59
CA ASP A 354 -11.39 6.14 -14.71
C ASP A 354 -10.45 5.69 -13.57
N PHE A 355 -9.44 6.50 -13.23
CA PHE A 355 -8.51 6.24 -12.14
C PHE A 355 -9.16 6.49 -10.77
N ALA A 356 -9.06 5.53 -9.86
CA ALA A 356 -9.70 5.59 -8.54
C ALA A 356 -8.80 6.19 -7.46
N PHE A 357 -9.42 6.94 -6.55
CA PHE A 357 -8.74 7.56 -5.41
C PHE A 357 -9.35 7.14 -4.07
N ILE A 358 -8.50 6.67 -3.16
CA ILE A 358 -8.82 6.39 -1.76
C ILE A 358 -8.30 7.54 -0.88
N ALA A 359 -9.17 8.13 -0.07
CA ALA A 359 -8.77 9.09 0.95
C ALA A 359 -8.40 8.38 2.25
N GLU A 360 -7.22 8.69 2.81
CA GLU A 360 -6.93 8.43 4.21
C GLU A 360 -7.72 9.39 5.11
N GLU A 361 -9.04 9.18 5.16
CA GLU A 361 -9.97 9.90 6.03
C GLU A 361 -10.64 8.90 6.95
N LEU A 362 -10.36 9.03 8.25
CA LEU A 362 -10.86 8.13 9.29
C LEU A 362 -12.15 8.63 9.93
N ASN A 363 -12.48 9.93 9.76
CA ASN A 363 -13.72 10.51 10.26
C ASN A 363 -14.80 10.52 9.16
N PRO A 364 -15.87 9.70 9.30
CA PRO A 364 -16.99 9.68 8.36
C PRO A 364 -17.64 11.04 8.09
N ASP A 365 -17.61 11.97 9.05
CA ASP A 365 -18.21 13.31 8.88
C ASP A 365 -17.52 14.13 7.77
N ASN A 366 -16.25 13.82 7.46
CA ASN A 366 -15.49 14.47 6.40
C ASN A 366 -15.72 13.83 5.01
N ALA A 367 -16.57 12.80 4.90
CA ALA A 367 -16.82 12.11 3.63
C ALA A 367 -17.30 13.06 2.52
N LYS A 368 -18.10 14.08 2.87
CA LYS A 368 -18.58 15.07 1.90
C LYS A 368 -17.43 15.89 1.35
N LYS A 369 -16.54 16.35 2.23
CA LYS A 369 -15.32 17.07 1.86
C LYS A 369 -14.43 16.21 0.95
N ALA A 370 -14.20 14.94 1.29
CA ALA A 370 -13.42 14.02 0.46
C ALA A 370 -14.06 13.83 -0.94
N LYS A 371 -15.39 13.66 -1.01
CA LYS A 371 -16.11 13.56 -2.28
C LYS A 371 -15.92 14.80 -3.15
N ASP A 372 -16.01 15.98 -2.55
CA ASP A 372 -15.89 17.27 -3.24
C ASP A 372 -14.48 17.50 -3.79
N PHE A 373 -13.43 16.98 -3.11
CA PHE A 373 -12.06 16.95 -3.64
C PHE A 373 -11.82 15.93 -4.75
N GLY A 374 -12.78 15.05 -5.03
CA GLY A 374 -12.67 14.09 -6.12
C GLY A 374 -12.32 12.66 -5.69
N TYR A 375 -12.27 12.33 -4.40
CA TYR A 375 -12.05 10.96 -3.95
C TYR A 375 -13.26 10.06 -4.25
N ASN A 376 -13.02 8.76 -4.46
CA ASN A 376 -14.07 7.77 -4.74
C ASN A 376 -14.54 7.04 -3.48
N ILE A 377 -13.67 6.94 -2.47
CA ILE A 377 -13.93 6.22 -1.21
C ILE A 377 -13.05 6.76 -0.09
N ILE A 378 -13.51 6.67 1.16
CA ILE A 378 -12.68 6.93 2.36
C ILE A 378 -12.33 5.63 3.09
N ILE A 379 -11.27 5.64 3.90
CA ILE A 379 -10.99 4.50 4.80
C ILE A 379 -12.12 4.33 5.83
N GLY A 380 -12.55 5.43 6.45
CA GLY A 380 -13.56 5.42 7.50
C GLY A 380 -13.01 4.84 8.82
N ASN A 381 -13.92 4.40 9.69
CA ASN A 381 -13.61 3.94 11.04
C ASN A 381 -14.13 2.53 11.36
N GLY A 382 -14.41 1.72 10.34
CA GLY A 382 -14.89 0.34 10.50
C GLY A 382 -14.01 -0.48 11.44
N PHE A 383 -12.68 -0.38 11.30
CA PHE A 383 -11.72 -1.17 12.08
C PHE A 383 -11.80 -0.89 13.58
N TRP A 384 -12.34 0.26 13.96
CA TRP A 384 -12.59 0.64 15.34
C TRP A 384 -14.03 0.31 15.78
N MET A 385 -15.01 0.56 14.91
CA MET A 385 -16.42 0.41 15.25
C MET A 385 -16.91 -1.04 15.21
N GLU A 386 -16.57 -1.77 14.14
CA GLU A 386 -17.07 -3.12 13.87
C GLU A 386 -16.71 -4.15 14.95
N PRO A 387 -15.48 -4.15 15.52
CA PRO A 387 -15.14 -5.15 16.54
C PRO A 387 -15.87 -4.96 17.88
N ARG A 388 -16.53 -3.81 18.08
CA ARG A 388 -17.15 -3.39 19.34
C ARG A 388 -18.65 -3.67 19.35
N VAL A 389 -18.99 -4.95 19.27
CA VAL A 389 -20.38 -5.45 19.21
C VAL A 389 -21.15 -5.06 20.47
N TRP A 390 -20.59 -5.34 21.65
CA TRP A 390 -21.24 -5.11 22.95
C TRP A 390 -21.41 -3.63 23.31
N GLU A 391 -20.59 -2.76 22.75
CA GLU A 391 -20.71 -1.29 22.89
C GLU A 391 -21.74 -0.68 21.92
N LYS A 392 -22.44 -1.51 21.13
CA LYS A 392 -23.35 -1.11 20.05
C LYS A 392 -22.68 -0.26 18.96
N LYS A 393 -21.34 -0.33 18.83
CA LYS A 393 -20.59 0.43 17.82
C LYS A 393 -20.73 -0.22 16.44
N LEU A 394 -20.69 -1.54 16.35
CA LEU A 394 -21.00 -2.26 15.10
C LEU A 394 -22.39 -1.86 14.57
N HIS A 395 -23.39 -1.83 15.45
CA HIS A 395 -24.74 -1.39 15.11
C HIS A 395 -24.73 0.05 14.56
N LYS A 396 -24.12 1.00 15.27
CA LYS A 396 -24.00 2.39 14.79
C LYS A 396 -23.29 2.50 13.44
N PHE A 397 -22.25 1.71 13.22
CA PHE A 397 -21.55 1.66 11.93
C PHE A 397 -22.51 1.21 10.83
N VAL A 398 -23.10 0.03 10.96
CA VAL A 398 -24.01 -0.56 9.96
C VAL A 398 -25.17 0.38 9.61
N TYR A 399 -25.83 0.95 10.63
CA TYR A 399 -26.95 1.86 10.38
C TYR A 399 -26.52 3.24 9.86
N GLY A 400 -25.32 3.70 10.20
CA GLY A 400 -24.77 4.97 9.74
C GLY A 400 -24.31 4.97 8.28
N LEU A 401 -24.02 3.79 7.70
CA LEU A 401 -23.60 3.66 6.29
C LEU A 401 -24.62 4.25 5.31
N LYS A 402 -25.92 4.26 5.64
CA LYS A 402 -26.95 4.83 4.75
C LYS A 402 -26.84 6.35 4.60
N ASP A 403 -26.24 7.04 5.58
CA ASP A 403 -26.23 8.49 5.69
C ASP A 403 -24.91 9.10 5.15
N ILE A 404 -23.92 8.27 4.81
CA ILE A 404 -22.61 8.76 4.37
C ILE A 404 -22.60 9.13 2.88
N SER A 405 -22.07 10.32 2.59
CA SER A 405 -22.06 10.91 1.24
C SER A 405 -21.08 10.25 0.26
N LEU A 406 -20.06 9.56 0.79
CA LEU A 406 -19.05 8.82 0.05
C LEU A 406 -18.88 7.45 0.74
N PRO A 407 -18.85 6.33 -0.01
CA PRO A 407 -18.65 5.01 0.59
C PRO A 407 -17.37 4.97 1.43
N MET A 408 -17.34 4.05 2.39
CA MET A 408 -16.14 3.74 3.17
C MET A 408 -15.82 2.25 3.09
N PHE A 409 -14.63 1.86 3.55
CA PHE A 409 -14.33 0.44 3.68
C PHE A 409 -15.15 -0.22 4.80
N ALA A 410 -15.73 -1.38 4.49
CA ALA A 410 -16.16 -2.35 5.48
C ALA A 410 -14.94 -3.20 5.85
N SER A 411 -14.25 -2.78 6.91
CA SER A 411 -12.93 -3.25 7.32
C SER A 411 -12.95 -3.43 8.82
N CYS A 412 -12.75 -4.65 9.29
CA CYS A 412 -12.69 -4.95 10.73
C CYS A 412 -11.27 -4.84 11.32
N GLU A 413 -10.27 -4.73 10.44
CA GLU A 413 -8.86 -4.46 10.76
C GLU A 413 -8.15 -3.83 9.54
N THR A 414 -7.06 -3.11 9.80
CA THR A 414 -6.14 -2.56 8.80
C THR A 414 -4.70 -2.89 9.16
N HIS A 415 -3.75 -2.48 8.32
CA HIS A 415 -2.31 -2.58 8.60
C HIS A 415 -1.86 -1.77 9.83
N ASP A 416 -2.64 -0.78 10.28
CA ASP A 416 -2.30 0.05 11.43
C ASP A 416 -3.05 -0.32 12.71
N SER A 417 -4.02 -1.23 12.64
CA SER A 417 -4.87 -1.58 13.78
C SER A 417 -4.51 -2.92 14.41
N ALA A 418 -5.07 -3.18 15.60
CA ALA A 418 -5.11 -4.53 16.15
C ALA A 418 -5.86 -5.48 15.21
N ARG A 419 -5.43 -6.75 15.19
CA ARG A 419 -6.06 -7.82 14.41
C ARG A 419 -7.43 -8.18 14.97
N ILE A 420 -8.43 -8.41 14.12
CA ILE A 420 -9.78 -8.82 14.53
C ILE A 420 -9.77 -10.15 15.28
N ALA A 421 -8.93 -11.09 14.85
CA ALA A 421 -8.80 -12.39 15.48
C ALA A 421 -8.15 -12.31 16.88
N GLY A 422 -7.42 -11.24 17.17
CA GLY A 422 -6.84 -10.96 18.49
C GLY A 422 -7.77 -10.19 19.43
N ARG A 423 -8.97 -9.80 18.99
CA ARG A 423 -9.97 -9.11 19.84
C ARG A 423 -10.89 -10.10 20.53
N ASP A 424 -11.67 -9.60 21.50
CA ASP A 424 -12.68 -10.38 22.20
C ASP A 424 -13.69 -11.00 21.20
N GLY A 425 -13.91 -12.30 21.29
CA GLY A 425 -14.66 -13.10 20.30
C GLY A 425 -13.82 -13.80 19.23
N GLY A 426 -12.53 -13.44 19.10
CA GLY A 426 -11.52 -14.15 18.32
C GLY A 426 -11.95 -14.56 16.90
N ARG A 427 -11.71 -15.82 16.54
CA ARG A 427 -12.03 -16.35 15.19
C ARG A 427 -13.53 -16.29 14.85
N VAL A 428 -14.41 -16.41 15.85
CA VAL A 428 -15.86 -16.36 15.63
C VAL A 428 -16.28 -14.94 15.22
N LEU A 429 -15.78 -13.94 15.95
CA LEU A 429 -16.00 -12.53 15.61
C LEU A 429 -15.42 -12.19 14.23
N ALA A 430 -14.16 -12.59 13.98
CA ALA A 430 -13.48 -12.38 12.71
C ALA A 430 -14.29 -12.91 11.52
N ARG A 431 -14.80 -14.15 11.63
CA ARG A 431 -15.63 -14.76 10.58
C ARG A 431 -16.96 -14.04 10.41
N MET A 432 -17.66 -13.75 11.50
CA MET A 432 -18.95 -13.07 11.46
C MET A 432 -18.85 -11.71 10.78
N ILE A 433 -17.91 -10.87 11.20
CA ILE A 433 -17.75 -9.53 10.63
C ILE A 433 -17.26 -9.60 9.18
N THR A 434 -16.30 -10.47 8.86
CA THR A 434 -15.82 -10.62 7.47
C THR A 434 -16.97 -10.97 6.52
N ILE A 435 -17.87 -11.88 6.91
CA ILE A 435 -19.05 -12.23 6.09
C ILE A 435 -20.05 -11.07 6.05
N LEU A 436 -20.30 -10.40 7.18
CA LEU A 436 -21.21 -9.26 7.25
C LEU A 436 -20.75 -8.14 6.31
N ASN A 437 -19.46 -7.82 6.29
CA ASN A 437 -18.87 -6.76 5.48
C ASN A 437 -19.08 -6.97 3.98
N MET A 438 -19.23 -8.22 3.52
CA MET A 438 -19.55 -8.53 2.12
C MET A 438 -20.98 -8.13 1.71
N LEU A 439 -21.84 -7.83 2.68
CA LEU A 439 -23.28 -7.59 2.47
C LEU A 439 -23.69 -6.15 2.81
N LEU A 440 -22.79 -5.34 3.38
CA LEU A 440 -23.12 -4.02 3.88
C LEU A 440 -23.32 -3.01 2.72
N PRO A 441 -24.46 -2.31 2.66
CA PRO A 441 -24.72 -1.32 1.61
C PRO A 441 -23.82 -0.09 1.79
N ASN A 442 -23.55 0.62 0.69
CA ASN A 442 -22.76 1.87 0.70
C ASN A 442 -21.38 1.71 1.37
N SER A 443 -20.81 0.51 1.30
CA SER A 443 -19.49 0.18 1.80
C SER A 443 -18.79 -0.75 0.82
N VAL A 444 -17.48 -0.85 0.94
CA VAL A 444 -16.66 -1.70 0.06
C VAL A 444 -15.89 -2.69 0.92
N PRO A 445 -16.02 -4.01 0.68
CA PRO A 445 -15.27 -5.00 1.44
C PRO A 445 -13.76 -4.79 1.31
N PHE A 446 -13.09 -4.79 2.45
CA PHE A 446 -11.64 -4.62 2.54
C PHE A 446 -11.07 -5.68 3.48
N ILE A 447 -10.23 -6.54 2.93
CA ILE A 447 -9.59 -7.65 3.66
C ILE A 447 -8.12 -7.29 3.83
N ASN A 448 -7.64 -7.31 5.07
CA ASN A 448 -6.22 -7.10 5.36
C ASN A 448 -5.46 -8.43 5.30
N SER A 449 -4.25 -8.44 4.71
CA SER A 449 -3.47 -9.67 4.60
C SER A 449 -3.17 -10.29 5.96
N GLY A 450 -3.51 -11.57 6.12
CA GLY A 450 -3.44 -12.32 7.38
C GLY A 450 -4.80 -12.50 8.04
N GLN A 451 -5.81 -11.68 7.72
CA GLN A 451 -7.17 -11.82 8.25
C GLN A 451 -7.78 -13.17 7.86
N GLU A 452 -7.52 -13.64 6.64
CA GLU A 452 -8.03 -14.90 6.08
C GLU A 452 -7.48 -16.15 6.79
N VAL A 453 -6.33 -16.02 7.48
CA VAL A 453 -5.72 -17.07 8.30
C VAL A 453 -5.86 -16.79 9.81
N TYR A 454 -6.65 -15.79 10.20
CA TYR A 454 -6.85 -15.37 11.57
C TYR A 454 -5.56 -14.96 12.31
N GLU A 455 -4.67 -14.26 11.61
CA GLU A 455 -3.46 -13.68 12.21
C GLU A 455 -3.84 -12.84 13.44
N THR A 456 -3.11 -13.02 14.54
CA THR A 456 -3.37 -12.30 15.81
C THR A 456 -2.32 -11.23 16.07
N GLN A 457 -1.12 -11.38 15.51
CA GLN A 457 -0.05 -10.41 15.68
C GLN A 457 -0.35 -9.15 14.83
N PRO A 458 -0.46 -7.95 15.44
CA PRO A 458 -0.59 -6.72 14.67
C PRO A 458 0.66 -6.44 13.83
N MET A 459 0.47 -5.87 12.64
CA MET A 459 1.57 -5.44 11.76
C MET A 459 2.25 -4.17 12.29
N ASN A 460 1.45 -3.27 12.88
CA ASN A 460 1.88 -2.00 13.45
C ASN A 460 1.03 -1.67 14.70
N LEU A 461 1.56 -0.79 15.56
CA LEU A 461 0.87 -0.32 16.77
C LEU A 461 0.32 1.11 16.59
N GLY A 462 -0.16 1.43 15.38
CA GLY A 462 -0.55 2.77 14.98
C GLY A 462 -1.86 3.23 15.64
N VAL A 463 -2.95 2.50 15.42
CA VAL A 463 -4.30 2.94 15.78
C VAL A 463 -5.05 1.85 16.56
N ASP A 464 -5.54 2.20 17.76
CA ASP A 464 -6.38 1.30 18.59
C ASP A 464 -5.75 -0.06 18.93
N CYS A 465 -4.43 -0.09 19.14
CA CYS A 465 -3.69 -1.30 19.52
C CYS A 465 -3.54 -1.49 21.05
N SER A 466 -4.00 -0.53 21.86
CA SER A 466 -3.65 -0.45 23.30
C SER A 466 -4.39 -1.41 24.23
N ASN A 467 -5.19 -2.36 23.72
CA ASN A 467 -5.95 -3.32 24.55
C ASN A 467 -5.79 -4.81 24.13
N SER A 468 -4.96 -5.14 23.14
CA SER A 468 -4.85 -6.52 22.62
C SER A 468 -3.68 -7.33 23.18
N LEU A 469 -2.80 -6.74 23.99
CA LEU A 469 -1.61 -7.42 24.54
C LEU A 469 -1.63 -7.59 26.07
N SER A 470 -2.74 -7.25 26.73
CA SER A 470 -2.93 -7.52 28.16
C SER A 470 -4.04 -8.55 28.36
N LYS A 471 -3.71 -9.83 28.14
CA LYS A 471 -4.31 -10.96 28.84
C LYS A 471 -3.46 -12.20 28.68
#